data_AF-T0YH06-F1
#
_entry.id   AF-T0YH06-F1
#
_cell.length_a   1.000
_cell.length_b   1.000
_cell.length_c   1.000
_cell.angle_alpha   90.00
_cell.angle_beta   90.00
_cell.angle_gamma   90.00
#
_symmetry.space_group_name_H-M   'P 1'
#
loop_
_entity.id
_entity.type
_entity.pdbx_description
1 polymer ?
#
loop_
_entity_poly.entity_id
_entity_poly.type
_entity_poly.pdbx_seq_one_letter_code
_entity_poly.pdbx_strand_id
1 'polypeptide(L)'
;MSKKLKLNPNVSYILGACSHTINEYIGIRSRYEKVVEKFVKLSMDEFGIEPNKVLISEEHGVSDVKFYNSKLKRLLADALERKTRLFKYRNDYSAEYVAGLFDVYGGINQKGPYLISMDSGDLLILENIGIHTMQQGSKSYIINPSAFMGFIANHSVLVSKERYAKSVADAR
;
A
#
# COMPACT_ATOMS: atom_id res chain seq x y z
N MET A 1 29.32 -7.07 -2.53
CA MET A 1 28.28 -6.61 -3.49
C MET A 1 26.93 -6.60 -2.78
N SER A 2 26.30 -5.43 -2.61
CA SER A 2 24.95 -5.33 -2.05
C SER A 2 23.96 -6.02 -3.01
N LYS A 3 23.26 -7.07 -2.56
CA LYS A 3 22.18 -7.71 -3.33
C LYS A 3 21.06 -6.67 -3.48
N LYS A 4 20.77 -6.22 -4.70
CA LYS A 4 19.61 -5.38 -4.97
C LYS A 4 18.33 -6.20 -4.76
N LEU A 5 17.33 -5.61 -4.11
CA LEU A 5 15.99 -6.19 -4.01
C LEU A 5 15.44 -6.43 -5.43
N LYS A 6 15.01 -7.66 -5.71
CA LYS A 6 14.34 -7.99 -6.96
C LYS A 6 12.88 -7.55 -6.85
N LEU A 7 12.49 -6.57 -7.66
CA LEU A 7 11.10 -6.14 -7.71
C LEU A 7 10.26 -7.12 -8.52
N ASN A 8 9.07 -7.37 -7.99
CA ASN A 8 7.95 -8.02 -8.64
C ASN A 8 6.65 -7.34 -8.11
N PRO A 9 5.47 -7.68 -8.65
CA PRO A 9 4.20 -7.11 -8.18
C PRO A 9 3.97 -7.29 -6.67
N ASN A 10 4.20 -8.48 -6.11
CA ASN A 10 4.01 -8.77 -4.68
C ASN A 10 4.92 -7.94 -3.78
N VAL A 11 6.20 -7.83 -4.11
CA VAL A 11 7.18 -7.00 -3.39
C VAL A 11 6.79 -5.52 -3.48
N SER A 12 6.23 -5.09 -4.62
CA SER A 12 5.76 -3.72 -4.81
C SER A 12 4.57 -3.40 -3.91
N TYR A 13 3.62 -4.33 -3.77
CA TYR A 13 2.54 -4.24 -2.79
C TYR A 13 3.08 -4.12 -1.36
N ILE A 14 4.02 -4.99 -0.96
CA ILE A 14 4.61 -4.96 0.38
C ILE A 14 5.28 -3.61 0.65
N LEU A 15 6.04 -3.07 -0.31
CA LEU A 15 6.68 -1.75 -0.20
C LEU A 15 5.66 -0.64 0.05
N GLY A 16 4.51 -0.67 -0.64
CA GLY A 16 3.43 0.28 -0.40
C GLY A 16 2.78 0.11 0.97
N ALA A 17 2.53 -1.14 1.36
CA ALA A 17 1.85 -1.49 2.60
C ALA A 17 2.66 -1.13 3.85
N CYS A 18 3.98 -1.35 3.86
CA CYS A 18 4.83 -1.09 5.02
C CYS A 18 5.62 0.23 4.94
N SER A 19 5.29 1.13 4.01
CA SER A 19 6.06 2.35 3.74
C SER A 19 6.26 3.22 4.98
N HIS A 20 5.26 3.32 5.86
CA HIS A 20 5.31 4.18 7.04
C HIS A 20 5.92 3.49 8.27
N THR A 21 5.96 2.15 8.33
CA THR A 21 6.51 1.43 9.49
C THR A 21 7.97 1.05 9.29
N ILE A 22 8.48 1.09 8.05
CA ILE A 22 9.76 0.47 7.67
C ILE A 22 10.96 0.94 8.50
N ASN A 23 10.91 2.16 9.03
CA ASN A 23 11.97 2.74 9.87
C ASN A 23 12.11 2.02 11.22
N GLU A 24 11.03 1.40 11.71
CA GLU A 24 11.00 0.67 12.98
C GLU A 24 11.06 -0.84 12.74
N TYR A 25 10.09 -1.37 11.98
CA TYR A 25 9.91 -2.79 11.70
C TYR A 25 9.24 -3.01 10.33
N ILE A 26 9.26 -4.25 9.85
CA ILE A 26 8.50 -4.60 8.65
C ILE A 26 7.13 -5.05 9.12
N GLY A 27 6.08 -4.32 8.73
CA GLY A 27 4.75 -4.57 9.25
C GLY A 27 3.69 -3.62 8.73
N ILE A 28 2.47 -3.84 9.19
CA ILE A 28 1.30 -3.01 8.89
C ILE A 28 0.39 -2.93 10.11
N ARG A 29 -0.45 -1.90 10.14
CA ARG A 29 -1.58 -1.81 11.07
C ARG A 29 -2.86 -1.69 10.25
N SER A 30 -3.82 -2.59 10.46
CA SER A 30 -5.08 -2.58 9.72
C SER A 30 -6.23 -3.16 10.53
N ARG A 31 -7.42 -2.59 10.32
CA ARG A 31 -8.70 -3.14 10.82
C ARG A 31 -9.32 -4.19 9.90
N TYR A 32 -8.69 -4.42 8.74
CA TYR A 32 -9.23 -5.31 7.72
C TYR A 32 -8.42 -6.60 7.69
N GLU A 33 -9.01 -7.69 8.15
CA GLU A 33 -8.39 -9.03 8.19
C GLU A 33 -7.82 -9.45 6.83
N LYS A 34 -8.54 -9.20 5.73
CA LYS A 34 -8.05 -9.51 4.37
C LYS A 34 -6.74 -8.79 4.00
N VAL A 35 -6.51 -7.59 4.51
CA VAL A 35 -5.27 -6.84 4.29
C VAL A 35 -4.12 -7.49 5.07
N VAL A 36 -4.40 -7.89 6.32
CA VAL A 36 -3.48 -8.63 7.18
C VAL A 36 -3.08 -9.95 6.53
N GLU A 37 -4.06 -10.76 6.11
CA GLU A 37 -3.84 -12.04 5.44
C GLU A 37 -2.99 -11.89 4.17
N LYS A 38 -3.32 -10.92 3.31
CA LYS A 38 -2.53 -10.66 2.09
C LYS A 38 -1.10 -10.29 2.44
N PHE A 39 -0.88 -9.37 3.38
CA PHE A 39 0.46 -8.94 3.77
C PHE A 39 1.31 -10.09 4.34
N VAL A 40 0.74 -10.88 5.27
CA VAL A 40 1.43 -12.03 5.87
C VAL A 40 1.78 -13.06 4.81
N LYS A 41 0.81 -13.45 3.98
CA LYS A 41 1.02 -14.42 2.91
C LYS A 41 2.13 -13.98 1.97
N LEU A 42 2.07 -12.76 1.46
CA LEU A 42 3.10 -12.26 0.54
C LEU A 42 4.48 -12.16 1.22
N SER A 43 4.54 -11.81 2.50
CA SER A 43 5.81 -11.76 3.24
C SER A 43 6.43 -13.15 3.38
N MET A 44 5.61 -14.19 3.60
CA MET A 44 6.07 -15.58 3.65
C MET A 44 6.53 -16.06 2.27
N ASP A 45 5.72 -15.82 1.23
CA ASP A 45 5.98 -16.31 -0.13
C ASP A 45 7.22 -15.65 -0.76
N GLU A 46 7.39 -14.33 -0.59
CA GLU A 46 8.47 -13.58 -1.25
C GLU A 46 9.79 -13.59 -0.47
N PHE A 47 9.73 -13.70 0.86
CA PHE A 47 10.90 -13.55 1.71
C PHE A 47 11.19 -14.77 2.59
N GLY A 48 10.38 -15.81 2.54
CA GLY A 48 10.57 -17.02 3.33
C GLY A 48 10.46 -16.75 4.84
N ILE A 49 9.62 -15.80 5.25
CA ILE A 49 9.39 -15.54 6.67
C ILE A 49 8.64 -16.74 7.25
N GLU A 50 9.17 -17.34 8.32
CA GLU A 50 8.49 -18.43 9.00
C GLU A 50 7.25 -17.91 9.77
N PRO A 51 6.13 -18.65 9.82
CA PRO A 51 4.90 -18.21 10.49
C PRO A 51 5.11 -17.78 11.95
N ASN A 52 5.94 -18.51 12.69
CA ASN A 52 6.28 -18.23 14.09
C ASN A 52 7.11 -16.94 14.31
N LYS A 53 7.61 -16.31 13.23
CA LYS A 53 8.32 -15.01 13.28
C LYS A 53 7.40 -13.82 13.04
N VAL A 54 6.16 -14.07 12.62
CA VAL A 54 5.14 -13.04 12.44
C VAL A 54 4.44 -12.82 13.78
N LEU A 55 4.56 -11.62 14.31
CA LEU A 55 3.87 -11.19 15.52
C LEU A 55 2.59 -10.49 15.10
N ILE A 56 1.46 -10.97 15.60
CA ILE A 56 0.15 -10.36 15.38
C ILE A 56 -0.42 -10.03 16.77
N SER A 57 -0.71 -8.76 17.00
CA SER A 57 -1.40 -8.27 18.20
C SER A 57 -2.63 -7.48 17.78
N GLU A 58 -3.73 -7.65 18.49
CA GLU A 58 -4.96 -6.90 18.23
C GLU A 58 -5.21 -5.91 19.37
N GLU A 59 -5.45 -4.65 19.00
CA GLU A 59 -5.79 -3.59 19.94
C GLU A 59 -6.95 -2.78 19.36
N HIS A 60 -8.07 -2.72 20.08
CA HIS A 60 -9.28 -1.99 19.67
C HIS A 60 -9.79 -2.32 18.25
N GLY A 61 -9.74 -3.60 17.84
CA GLY A 61 -10.16 -4.05 16.52
C GLY A 61 -9.20 -3.66 15.39
N VAL A 62 -7.97 -3.28 15.73
CA VAL A 62 -6.87 -3.04 14.78
C VAL A 62 -5.79 -4.07 15.03
N SER A 63 -5.47 -4.85 14.02
CA SER A 63 -4.34 -5.77 14.05
C SER A 63 -3.04 -5.01 13.72
N ASP A 64 -2.07 -5.10 14.62
CA ASP A 64 -0.66 -4.74 14.39
C ASP A 64 0.10 -6.03 14.03
N VAL A 65 0.65 -6.07 12.81
CA VAL A 65 1.36 -7.21 12.25
C VAL A 65 2.79 -6.80 11.99
N LYS A 66 3.76 -7.50 12.58
CA LYS A 66 5.18 -7.17 12.42
C LYS A 66 6.09 -8.37 12.49
N PHE A 67 7.23 -8.25 11.81
CA PHE A 67 8.33 -9.18 11.94
C PHE A 67 9.67 -8.44 11.84
N TYR A 68 10.71 -9.07 12.38
CA TYR A 68 12.05 -8.47 12.48
C TYR A 68 13.04 -9.23 11.62
N ASN A 69 13.51 -8.58 10.56
CA ASN A 69 14.63 -9.04 9.74
C ASN A 69 15.44 -7.82 9.30
N SER A 70 16.55 -7.55 9.99
CA SER A 70 17.36 -6.34 9.79
C SER A 70 17.89 -6.19 8.36
N LYS A 71 18.30 -7.31 7.75
CA LYS A 71 18.79 -7.33 6.37
C LYS A 71 17.67 -6.99 5.38
N LEU A 72 16.51 -7.62 5.52
CA LEU A 72 15.36 -7.34 4.65
C LEU A 72 14.83 -5.92 4.86
N LYS A 73 14.75 -5.44 6.11
CA LYS A 73 14.33 -4.08 6.44
C LYS A 73 15.19 -3.06 5.71
N ARG A 74 16.52 -3.23 5.75
CA ARG A 74 17.45 -2.37 5.01
C ARG A 74 17.20 -2.44 3.49
N LEU A 75 17.00 -3.63 2.93
CA LEU A 75 16.73 -3.79 1.50
C LEU A 75 15.44 -3.10 1.04
N LEU A 76 14.37 -3.18 1.84
CA LEU A 76 13.10 -2.52 1.59
C LEU A 76 13.22 -1.00 1.76
N ALA A 77 13.92 -0.53 2.80
CA ALA A 77 14.21 0.89 3.00
C ALA A 77 15.00 1.49 1.83
N ASP A 78 16.09 0.84 1.40
CA ASP A 78 16.89 1.23 0.23
C ASP A 78 16.05 1.25 -1.07
N ALA A 79 14.99 0.44 -1.16
CA ALA A 79 14.05 0.47 -2.28
C ALA A 79 13.08 1.66 -2.18
N LEU A 80 12.56 1.95 -0.99
CA LEU A 80 11.68 3.08 -0.72
C LEU A 80 12.35 4.43 -0.94
N GLU A 81 13.65 4.58 -0.65
CA GLU A 81 14.41 5.79 -1.01
C GLU A 81 14.41 6.07 -2.52
N ARG A 82 14.20 5.04 -3.34
CA ARG A 82 14.16 5.13 -4.80
C ARG A 82 12.74 5.01 -5.36
N LYS A 83 11.70 5.02 -4.52
CA LYS A 83 10.31 4.74 -4.91
C LYS A 83 9.83 5.58 -6.08
N THR A 84 10.17 6.87 -6.11
CA THR A 84 9.79 7.80 -7.18
C THR A 84 10.37 7.40 -8.53
N ARG A 85 11.52 6.74 -8.57
CA ARG A 85 12.12 6.21 -9.81
C ARG A 85 11.53 4.88 -10.20
N LEU A 86 11.18 4.05 -9.21
CA LEU A 86 10.66 2.70 -9.40
C LEU A 86 9.20 2.69 -9.89
N PHE A 87 8.37 3.57 -9.34
CA PHE A 87 6.92 3.56 -9.52
C PHE A 87 6.39 4.74 -10.36
N LYS A 88 7.23 5.36 -11.20
CA LYS A 88 6.82 6.52 -12.02
C LYS A 88 5.95 6.20 -13.23
N TYR A 89 5.78 4.93 -13.59
CA TYR A 89 5.07 4.51 -14.79
C TYR A 89 3.74 3.84 -14.44
N ARG A 90 2.73 4.01 -15.29
CA ARG A 90 1.42 3.38 -15.12
C ARG A 90 1.47 1.91 -15.53
N ASN A 91 1.89 1.04 -14.61
CA ASN A 91 2.06 -0.40 -14.80
C ASN A 91 1.70 -1.18 -13.52
N ASP A 92 1.74 -2.50 -13.58
CA ASP A 92 1.35 -3.39 -12.47
C ASP A 92 2.18 -3.18 -11.19
N TYR A 93 3.47 -2.83 -11.31
CA TYR A 93 4.32 -2.57 -10.15
C TYR A 93 3.83 -1.34 -9.39
N SER A 94 3.57 -0.25 -10.10
CA SER A 94 3.03 0.97 -9.50
C SER A 94 1.60 0.78 -9.00
N ALA A 95 0.80 -0.04 -9.68
CA ALA A 95 -0.56 -0.35 -9.26
C ALA A 95 -0.58 -1.14 -7.95
N GLU A 96 0.26 -2.16 -7.80
CA GLU A 96 0.43 -2.90 -6.55
C GLU A 96 0.96 -2.02 -5.42
N TYR A 97 1.96 -1.17 -5.71
CA TYR A 97 2.49 -0.23 -4.73
C TYR A 97 1.40 0.71 -4.18
N VAL A 98 0.64 1.33 -5.08
CA VAL A 98 -0.47 2.24 -4.70
C VAL A 98 -1.61 1.47 -4.02
N ALA A 99 -1.88 0.23 -4.43
CA ALA A 99 -2.85 -0.63 -3.76
C ALA A 99 -2.43 -0.96 -2.33
N GLY A 100 -1.16 -1.29 -2.08
CA GLY A 100 -0.62 -1.51 -0.74
C GLY A 100 -0.73 -0.27 0.14
N LEU A 101 -0.41 0.91 -0.41
CA LEU A 101 -0.61 2.19 0.27
C LEU A 101 -2.09 2.40 0.63
N PHE A 102 -3.01 2.16 -0.30
CA PHE A 102 -4.44 2.36 -0.07
C PHE A 102 -5.03 1.34 0.91
N ASP A 103 -4.62 0.08 0.85
CA ASP A 103 -5.16 -0.97 1.70
C ASP A 103 -4.79 -0.76 3.18
N VAL A 104 -3.66 -0.11 3.46
CA VAL A 104 -3.18 0.16 4.83
C VAL A 104 -3.48 1.59 5.28
N TYR A 105 -3.23 2.58 4.41
CA TYR A 105 -3.30 4.01 4.74
C TYR A 105 -4.41 4.74 3.98
N GLY A 106 -5.31 4.02 3.33
CA GLY A 106 -6.41 4.59 2.58
C GLY A 106 -7.76 4.53 3.29
N GLY A 107 -8.72 5.23 2.70
CA GLY A 107 -10.11 5.14 3.08
C GLY A 107 -11.02 5.84 2.08
N ILE A 108 -12.32 5.66 2.24
CA ILE A 108 -13.34 6.34 1.45
C ILE A 108 -14.31 6.98 2.43
N ASN A 109 -14.62 8.25 2.22
CA ASN A 109 -15.67 8.95 2.96
C ASN A 109 -16.53 9.80 1.99
N GLN A 110 -17.35 10.70 2.53
CA GLN A 110 -18.24 11.56 1.74
C GLN A 110 -17.52 12.45 0.71
N LYS A 111 -16.23 12.76 0.90
CA LYS A 111 -15.41 13.53 -0.05
C LYS A 111 -14.73 12.66 -1.11
N GLY A 112 -14.85 11.34 -1.01
CA GLY A 112 -14.23 10.37 -1.90
C GLY A 112 -13.06 9.60 -1.26
N PRO A 113 -12.28 8.89 -2.10
CA PRO A 113 -11.08 8.18 -1.66
C PRO A 113 -10.01 9.15 -1.15
N TYR A 114 -9.30 8.75 -0.11
CA TYR A 114 -8.18 9.50 0.44
C TYR A 114 -7.07 8.55 0.90
N LEU A 115 -5.87 9.10 1.03
CA LEU A 115 -4.72 8.47 1.67
C LEU A 115 -4.26 9.34 2.84
N ILE A 116 -3.78 8.74 3.94
CA ILE A 116 -3.24 9.48 5.09
C ILE A 116 -1.71 9.48 5.10
N SER A 117 -1.13 10.56 5.61
CA SER A 117 0.30 10.67 5.91
C SER A 117 1.25 10.45 4.72
N MET A 118 0.81 10.80 3.52
CA MET A 118 1.62 10.72 2.30
C MET A 118 2.81 11.66 2.36
N ASP A 119 4.00 11.18 1.98
CA ASP A 119 5.16 12.05 1.78
C ASP A 119 5.21 12.63 0.35
N SER A 120 6.12 13.56 0.10
CA SER A 120 6.27 14.21 -1.20
C SER A 120 6.63 13.24 -2.33
N GLY A 121 7.32 12.14 -2.01
CA GLY A 121 7.66 11.11 -2.98
C GLY A 121 6.43 10.31 -3.41
N ASP A 122 5.53 10.02 -2.48
CA ASP A 122 4.29 9.32 -2.83
C ASP A 122 3.35 10.20 -3.65
N LEU A 123 3.23 11.48 -3.30
CA LEU A 123 2.44 12.44 -4.07
C LEU A 123 2.98 12.57 -5.51
N LEU A 124 4.31 12.59 -5.66
CA LEU A 124 4.95 12.61 -6.98
C LEU A 124 4.71 11.32 -7.77
N ILE A 125 4.68 10.16 -7.12
CA ILE A 125 4.31 8.89 -7.78
C ILE A 125 2.90 8.99 -8.34
N LEU A 126 1.92 9.41 -7.51
CA LEU A 126 0.52 9.54 -7.92
C LEU A 126 0.37 10.49 -9.10
N GLU A 127 1.02 11.66 -9.05
CA GLU A 127 0.97 12.63 -10.14
C GLU A 127 1.55 12.06 -11.44
N ASN A 128 2.70 11.38 -11.39
CA ASN A 128 3.33 10.75 -12.56
C ASN A 128 2.46 9.68 -13.24
N ILE A 129 1.58 9.01 -12.48
CA ILE A 129 0.66 8.00 -13.02
C ILE A 129 -0.73 8.58 -13.38
N GLY A 130 -0.88 9.90 -13.31
CA GLY A 130 -2.12 10.62 -13.66
C GLY A 130 -3.20 10.55 -12.57
N ILE A 131 -2.81 10.36 -11.30
CA ILE A 131 -3.72 10.43 -10.15
C ILE A 131 -3.46 11.75 -9.41
N HIS A 132 -4.45 12.63 -9.44
CA HIS A 132 -4.33 13.95 -8.85
C HIS A 132 -4.87 13.95 -7.42
N THR A 133 -4.20 14.68 -6.53
CA THR A 133 -4.58 14.76 -5.12
C THR A 133 -4.72 16.19 -4.64
N MET A 134 -5.61 16.41 -3.67
CA MET A 134 -5.76 17.65 -2.93
C MET A 134 -5.50 17.39 -1.45
N GLN A 135 -4.50 18.06 -0.89
CA GLN A 135 -4.14 17.89 0.52
C GLN A 135 -5.09 18.70 1.42
N GLN A 136 -5.63 18.05 2.45
CA GLN A 136 -6.45 18.66 3.49
C GLN A 136 -6.08 18.07 4.86
N GLY A 137 -5.21 18.77 5.58
CA GLY A 137 -4.63 18.27 6.84
C GLY A 137 -3.74 17.06 6.61
N SER A 138 -3.97 15.98 7.35
CA SER A 138 -3.23 14.71 7.20
C SER A 138 -3.73 13.82 6.05
N LYS A 139 -4.78 14.24 5.34
CA LYS A 139 -5.40 13.48 4.25
C LYS A 139 -5.07 14.10 2.90
N SER A 140 -4.72 13.24 1.95
CA SER A 140 -4.63 13.57 0.52
C SER A 140 -5.84 12.95 -0.18
N TYR A 141 -6.83 13.78 -0.51
CA TYR A 141 -8.04 13.36 -1.21
C TYR A 141 -7.77 13.19 -2.70
N ILE A 142 -8.28 12.12 -3.28
CA ILE A 142 -8.14 11.84 -4.71
C ILE A 142 -9.14 12.68 -5.51
N ILE A 143 -8.65 13.54 -6.42
CA ILE A 143 -9.46 14.45 -7.23
C ILE A 143 -10.17 13.71 -8.37
N ASN A 144 -9.55 12.66 -8.91
CA ASN A 144 -10.09 11.82 -9.98
C ASN A 144 -10.36 10.37 -9.52
N PRO A 145 -11.39 10.13 -8.67
CA PRO A 145 -11.65 8.82 -8.06
C PRO A 145 -11.77 7.68 -9.06
N SER A 146 -12.42 7.87 -10.22
CA SER A 146 -12.59 6.81 -11.21
C SER A 146 -11.27 6.31 -11.78
N ALA A 147 -10.34 7.23 -12.04
CA ALA A 147 -9.02 6.90 -12.54
C ALA A 147 -8.19 6.14 -11.51
N PHE A 148 -8.31 6.52 -10.23
CA PHE A 148 -7.63 5.87 -9.11
C PHE A 148 -8.19 4.49 -8.81
N MET A 149 -9.50 4.39 -8.64
CA MET A 149 -10.17 3.12 -8.33
C MET A 149 -9.97 2.13 -9.48
N GLY A 150 -10.09 2.57 -10.73
CA GLY A 150 -9.80 1.73 -11.89
C GLY A 150 -8.34 1.28 -11.96
N PHE A 151 -7.39 2.10 -11.47
CA PHE A 151 -5.98 1.76 -11.44
C PHE A 151 -5.65 0.66 -10.42
N ILE A 152 -6.30 0.67 -9.24
CA ILE A 152 -6.00 -0.30 -8.16
C ILE A 152 -7.00 -1.47 -8.06
N ALA A 153 -8.09 -1.49 -8.82
CA ALA A 153 -9.21 -2.43 -8.62
C ALA A 153 -8.86 -3.93 -8.76
N ASN A 154 -7.79 -4.28 -9.45
CA ASN A 154 -7.33 -5.68 -9.57
C ASN A 154 -6.23 -6.03 -8.55
N HIS A 155 -5.76 -5.04 -7.78
CA HIS A 155 -4.57 -5.14 -6.93
C HIS A 155 -4.93 -4.95 -5.44
N SER A 156 -5.88 -4.07 -5.14
CA SER A 156 -6.37 -3.81 -3.78
C SER A 156 -7.35 -4.90 -3.33
N VAL A 157 -7.25 -5.32 -2.06
CA VAL A 157 -8.24 -6.24 -1.47
C VAL A 157 -9.48 -5.53 -0.95
N LEU A 158 -9.41 -4.20 -0.81
CA LEU A 158 -10.53 -3.36 -0.36
C LEU A 158 -11.38 -2.84 -1.52
N VAL A 159 -10.79 -2.71 -2.71
CA VAL A 159 -11.45 -2.25 -3.92
C VAL A 159 -11.71 -3.42 -4.85
N SER A 160 -12.97 -3.81 -5.02
CA SER A 160 -13.38 -4.65 -6.15
C SER A 160 -14.05 -3.79 -7.22
N LYS A 161 -13.91 -4.19 -8.49
CA LYS A 161 -14.63 -3.56 -9.62
C LYS A 161 -16.13 -3.47 -9.36
N GLU A 162 -16.70 -4.50 -8.74
CA GLU A 162 -18.13 -4.63 -8.44
C GLU A 162 -18.58 -3.63 -7.36
N ARG A 163 -17.80 -3.43 -6.30
CA ARG A 163 -18.13 -2.46 -5.24
C ARG A 163 -18.06 -1.02 -5.73
N TYR A 164 -17.07 -0.70 -6.58
CA TYR A 164 -16.97 0.64 -7.14
C TYR A 164 -18.12 0.96 -8.10
N ALA A 165 -18.42 0.04 -9.03
CA ALA A 165 -19.53 0.20 -9.97
C ALA A 165 -20.87 0.44 -9.25
N LYS A 166 -21.10 -0.27 -8.13
CA LYS A 166 -22.30 -0.09 -7.30
C LYS A 166 -22.32 1.27 -6.58
N SER A 167 -21.20 1.68 -5.97
CA SER A 167 -21.12 2.98 -5.28
C SER A 167 -21.30 4.20 -6.20
N VAL A 168 -20.94 4.07 -7.48
CA VAL A 168 -21.14 5.13 -8.49
C VAL A 168 -22.57 5.12 -9.04
N ALA A 169 -23.19 3.94 -9.14
CA ALA A 169 -24.58 3.81 -9.57
C ALA A 169 -25.56 4.36 -8.51
N ASP A 170 -25.29 4.13 -7.23
CA ASP A 170 -26.14 4.57 -6.12
C ASP A 170 -26.02 6.09 -5.82
N ALA A 171 -25.01 6.76 -6.40
CA ALA A 171 -24.76 8.20 -6.23
C ALA A 171 -25.31 9.05 -7.40
N ARG A 172 -26.03 8.44 -8.34
CA ARG A 172 -26.72 9.09 -9.46
C ARG A 172 -28.22 9.04 -9.27
#